data_AF-A0A3A9HDC0-F1
#
_entry.id   AF-A0A3A9HDC0-F1
#
_cell.length_a   1.000
_cell.length_b   1.000
_cell.length_c   1.000
_cell.angle_alpha   90.00
_cell.angle_beta   90.00
_cell.angle_gamma   90.00
#
_symmetry.space_group_name_H-M   'P 1'
#
loop_
_entity.id
_entity.type
_entity.pdbx_description
1 polymer ?
#
loop_
_entity_poly.entity_id
_entity_poly.type
_entity_poly.pdbx_seq_one_letter_code
_entity_poly.pdbx_strand_id
1 'polypeptide(L)'
;MKLKKTVSVAFLAFFLLLPHINAQGEKTLDFKEYIPGGETGENVSVKTDVEKGKLDIQFSFEETGYHTVTAFQNDMQELQDEIGVRFTMENLSGGTARMNLALINSEGTVLQVKDGCYVRLTEKDASGEASYSLAENGCFEVPEGFYGDVEIPFSLYASEFGEADHSLEKITGYGMVCVTEGKTPCHLVFHHMSFADKKHMRDAKDPAFLAIEGPDSMLKSHVGESKENYRALVYNMLGEGEETNASFSSGDSQGIMVDKDGWVMVPAGLSLESFTLEASISGGMKAQKTILLQESWTRQVLTENGYDASIAPPSEIVSVEGEMAFLTQERILWIIRLSFGAGVLILFAYYAAVRNRNRMRRE
;
A
#
# COMPACT_ATOMS: atom_id res chain seq x y z
N MET A 1 -43.77 55.80 -46.51
CA MET A 1 -42.81 56.26 -45.48
C MET A 1 -43.39 55.95 -44.10
N LYS A 2 -42.62 55.27 -43.24
CA LYS A 2 -42.86 54.96 -41.81
C LYS A 2 -43.81 53.79 -41.47
N LEU A 3 -43.23 52.58 -41.53
CA LEU A 3 -43.49 51.46 -40.64
C LEU A 3 -42.81 51.77 -39.28
N LYS A 4 -43.52 51.81 -38.14
CA LYS A 4 -42.89 51.70 -36.80
C LYS A 4 -43.83 51.08 -35.76
N LYS A 5 -43.34 49.95 -35.24
CA LYS A 5 -43.30 49.54 -33.82
C LYS A 5 -44.61 49.17 -33.11
N THR A 6 -44.87 47.86 -33.05
CA THR A 6 -45.38 47.17 -31.85
C THR A 6 -45.00 45.68 -31.89
N VAL A 7 -43.75 45.36 -31.56
CA VAL A 7 -43.35 44.00 -31.10
C VAL A 7 -42.27 44.22 -30.04
N SER A 8 -42.64 44.23 -28.76
CA SER A 8 -41.73 44.09 -27.61
C SER A 8 -42.52 44.11 -26.32
N VAL A 9 -43.20 43.01 -26.00
CA VAL A 9 -43.57 42.67 -24.61
C VAL A 9 -43.41 41.16 -24.32
N ALA A 10 -43.28 40.30 -25.34
CA ALA A 10 -43.14 38.86 -25.12
C ALA A 10 -41.69 38.34 -24.87
N PHE A 11 -40.67 39.20 -24.86
CA PHE A 11 -39.26 38.75 -24.72
C PHE A 11 -38.67 38.92 -23.31
N LEU A 12 -39.42 39.52 -22.36
CA LEU A 12 -38.91 39.80 -21.01
C LEU A 12 -39.35 38.77 -19.95
N ALA A 13 -40.26 37.86 -20.28
CA ALA A 13 -40.76 36.85 -19.33
C ALA A 13 -40.06 35.47 -19.47
N PHE A 14 -39.20 35.28 -20.47
CA PHE A 14 -38.49 34.01 -20.68
C PHE A 14 -37.10 33.97 -20.02
N PHE A 15 -36.62 35.09 -19.49
CA PHE A 15 -35.34 35.17 -18.75
C PHE A 15 -35.47 35.03 -17.22
N LEU A 16 -36.70 34.98 -16.69
CA LEU A 16 -36.97 34.83 -15.25
C LEU A 16 -37.39 33.40 -14.85
N LEU A 17 -37.35 32.45 -15.78
CA LEU A 17 -37.67 31.03 -15.56
C LEU A 17 -36.58 30.10 -16.13
N LEU A 18 -35.36 30.60 -16.28
CA LEU A 18 -34.21 29.71 -16.36
C LEU A 18 -33.85 29.34 -14.92
N PRO A 19 -33.86 28.05 -14.54
CA PRO A 19 -33.21 27.67 -13.30
C PRO A 19 -31.77 28.21 -13.40
N HIS A 20 -31.37 29.01 -12.41
CA HIS A 20 -29.97 29.17 -12.12
C HIS A 20 -29.44 27.76 -11.86
N ILE A 21 -28.90 27.13 -12.90
CA ILE A 21 -27.96 26.04 -12.75
C ILE A 21 -26.75 26.74 -12.14
N ASN A 22 -26.76 26.89 -10.82
CA ASN A 22 -25.55 27.05 -10.05
C ASN A 22 -24.73 25.82 -10.39
N ALA A 23 -23.72 25.98 -11.23
CA ALA A 23 -22.62 25.04 -11.30
C ALA A 23 -21.80 25.21 -10.01
N GLN A 24 -22.38 24.82 -8.87
CA GLN A 24 -21.65 24.54 -7.63
C GLN A 24 -21.12 23.12 -7.81
N GLY A 25 -19.94 22.98 -8.41
CA GLY A 25 -19.23 21.70 -8.50
C GLY A 25 -18.04 21.63 -7.56
N GLU A 26 -17.38 22.77 -7.35
CA GLU A 26 -16.20 22.92 -6.50
C GLU A 26 -16.21 24.30 -5.87
N LYS A 27 -15.81 24.38 -4.60
CA LYS A 27 -15.64 25.63 -3.86
C LYS A 27 -14.16 25.93 -3.77
N THR A 28 -13.67 26.77 -4.69
CA THR A 28 -12.26 27.18 -4.74
C THR A 28 -11.88 28.04 -3.54
N LEU A 29 -10.69 27.80 -3.02
CA LEU A 29 -10.08 28.54 -1.92
C LEU A 29 -8.97 29.43 -2.45
N ASP A 30 -8.98 30.68 -2.02
CA ASP A 30 -7.89 31.61 -2.29
C ASP A 30 -6.83 31.46 -1.20
N PHE A 31 -5.56 31.34 -1.60
CA PHE A 31 -4.46 31.37 -0.63
C PHE A 31 -4.24 32.81 -0.14
N LYS A 32 -4.81 33.16 1.02
CA LYS A 32 -4.75 34.52 1.59
C LYS A 32 -4.12 34.48 2.97
N GLU A 33 -3.09 35.31 3.18
CA GLU A 33 -2.50 35.61 4.49
C GLU A 33 -2.21 34.36 5.36
N TYR A 34 -1.45 33.41 4.80
CA TYR A 34 -1.02 32.24 5.56
C TYR A 34 -0.13 32.64 6.73
N ILE A 35 -0.43 32.08 7.90
CA ILE A 35 0.37 32.24 9.12
C ILE A 35 1.36 31.08 9.16
N PRO A 36 2.67 31.33 8.98
CA PRO A 36 3.68 30.31 9.20
C PRO A 36 3.73 29.93 10.69
N GLY A 37 3.84 28.64 10.97
CA GLY A 37 4.02 28.10 12.32
C GLY A 37 4.95 26.90 12.31
N GLY A 38 5.15 26.27 13.47
CA GLY A 38 6.11 25.18 13.65
C GLY A 38 7.49 25.70 14.06
N GLU A 39 8.54 24.97 13.71
CA GLU A 39 9.90 25.34 14.08
C GLU A 39 10.41 26.52 13.26
N THR A 40 11.00 27.50 13.96
CA THR A 40 11.58 28.69 13.35
C THR A 40 13.07 28.46 13.10
N GLY A 41 13.44 28.18 11.85
CA GLY A 41 14.83 28.12 11.39
C GLY A 41 15.21 29.32 10.51
N GLU A 42 16.51 29.57 10.33
CA GLU A 42 17.01 30.71 9.53
C GLU A 42 16.54 30.69 8.06
N ASN A 43 16.15 29.52 7.53
CA ASN A 43 15.79 29.31 6.13
C ASN A 43 14.33 28.88 5.91
N VAL A 44 13.41 29.19 6.84
CA VAL A 44 11.97 28.93 6.64
C VAL A 44 11.32 30.10 5.89
N SER A 45 10.71 29.82 4.74
CA SER A 45 10.01 30.78 3.89
C SER A 45 8.66 30.22 3.46
N VAL A 46 7.58 30.88 3.89
CA VAL A 46 6.21 30.63 3.40
C VAL A 46 5.77 31.87 2.63
N LYS A 47 5.49 31.72 1.33
CA LYS A 47 5.10 32.81 0.43
C LYS A 47 3.79 32.49 -0.27
N THR A 48 2.89 33.46 -0.31
CA THR A 48 1.60 33.35 -1.01
C THR A 48 1.58 34.30 -2.20
N ASP A 49 1.21 33.80 -3.38
CA ASP A 49 0.88 34.60 -4.57
C ASP A 49 -0.62 34.43 -4.83
N VAL A 50 -1.41 35.39 -4.30
CA VAL A 50 -2.88 35.35 -4.33
C VAL A 50 -3.41 35.42 -5.77
N GLU A 51 -2.78 36.25 -6.62
CA GLU A 51 -3.19 36.43 -8.02
C GLU A 51 -3.03 35.16 -8.84
N LYS A 52 -2.06 34.31 -8.49
CA LYS A 52 -1.82 33.02 -9.15
C LYS A 52 -2.39 31.83 -8.40
N GLY A 53 -3.10 32.05 -7.29
CA GLY A 53 -3.62 30.98 -6.44
C GLY A 53 -2.51 29.99 -6.03
N LYS A 54 -1.36 30.51 -5.60
CA LYS A 54 -0.15 29.73 -5.29
C LYS A 54 0.29 29.94 -3.83
N LEU A 55 0.61 28.84 -3.15
CA LEU A 55 1.33 28.82 -1.87
C LEU A 55 2.68 28.11 -2.07
N ASP A 56 3.77 28.79 -1.73
CA ASP A 56 5.15 28.34 -1.90
C ASP A 56 5.78 28.19 -0.52
N ILE A 57 6.10 26.95 -0.13
CA ILE A 57 6.69 26.60 1.15
C ILE A 57 8.10 26.06 0.89
N GLN A 58 9.10 26.76 1.39
CA GLN A 58 10.50 26.37 1.32
C GLN A 58 11.11 26.38 2.71
N PHE A 59 11.80 25.31 3.09
CA PHE A 59 12.52 25.26 4.35
C PHE A 59 13.70 24.31 4.31
N SER A 60 14.70 24.59 5.14
CA SER A 60 15.84 23.71 5.38
C SER A 60 16.36 23.97 6.78
N PHE A 61 16.83 22.91 7.45
CA PHE A 61 17.37 23.00 8.80
C PHE A 61 18.83 22.54 8.80
N GLU A 62 19.66 23.14 9.65
CA GLU A 62 21.06 22.75 9.78
C GLU A 62 21.27 21.61 10.78
N GLU A 63 20.27 21.37 11.62
CA GLU A 63 20.28 20.34 12.66
C GLU A 63 19.81 18.98 12.11
N THR A 64 20.18 17.93 12.83
CA THR A 64 19.71 16.57 12.55
C THR A 64 18.52 16.27 13.45
N GLY A 65 17.39 15.88 12.87
CA GLY A 65 16.16 15.59 13.60
C GLY A 65 14.94 15.72 12.69
N TYR A 66 13.75 15.55 13.26
CA TYR A 66 12.51 15.86 12.54
C TYR A 66 12.12 17.31 12.77
N HIS A 67 11.88 18.04 11.69
CA HIS A 67 11.48 19.44 11.75
C HIS A 67 10.13 19.60 11.06
N THR A 68 9.24 20.37 11.69
CA THR A 68 7.89 20.62 11.18
C THR A 68 7.70 22.08 10.83
N VAL A 69 7.23 22.36 9.63
CA VAL A 69 6.79 23.68 9.17
C VAL A 69 5.31 23.60 8.84
N THR A 70 4.55 24.58 9.32
CA THR A 70 3.12 24.66 9.05
C THR A 70 2.76 25.98 8.40
N ALA A 71 1.71 25.95 7.58
CA ALA A 71 1.13 27.15 7.00
C ALA A 71 -0.39 27.05 7.17
N PHE A 72 -0.97 27.92 7.99
CA PHE A 72 -2.40 27.94 8.28
C PHE A 72 -3.11 29.17 7.74
N GLN A 73 -4.32 28.98 7.22
CA GLN A 73 -5.24 30.04 6.86
C GLN A 73 -6.49 29.96 7.76
N ASN A 74 -6.80 31.06 8.42
CA ASN A 74 -8.04 31.23 9.19
C ASN A 74 -9.13 31.73 8.24
N ASP A 75 -9.89 30.81 7.69
CA ASP A 75 -10.98 31.13 6.77
C ASP A 75 -12.18 30.24 7.07
N MET A 76 -13.28 30.89 7.41
CA MET A 76 -14.50 30.20 7.83
C MET A 76 -15.28 29.75 6.60
N GLN A 77 -15.48 28.44 6.47
CA GLN A 77 -16.17 27.85 5.33
C GLN A 77 -17.28 26.92 5.80
N GLU A 78 -18.48 27.14 5.27
CA GLU A 78 -19.58 26.16 5.33
C GLU A 78 -19.41 25.16 4.18
N LEU A 79 -19.60 23.89 4.49
CA LEU A 79 -19.45 22.73 3.62
C LEU A 79 -20.80 22.02 3.62
N GLN A 80 -21.51 22.03 2.50
CA GLN A 80 -22.86 21.50 2.39
C GLN A 80 -22.87 20.16 1.67
N ASP A 81 -22.29 20.13 0.47
CA ASP A 81 -22.30 18.97 -0.42
C ASP A 81 -20.88 18.44 -0.69
N GLU A 82 -19.86 19.16 -0.21
CA GLU A 82 -18.46 18.79 -0.35
C GLU A 82 -18.12 17.58 0.51
N ILE A 83 -17.36 16.64 -0.05
CA ILE A 83 -16.99 15.38 0.60
C ILE A 83 -15.49 15.23 0.81
N GLY A 84 -14.70 16.25 0.47
CA GLY A 84 -13.26 16.24 0.68
C GLY A 84 -12.57 17.46 0.09
N VAL A 85 -11.24 17.39 0.12
CA VAL A 85 -10.33 18.42 -0.37
C VAL A 85 -9.61 17.93 -1.60
N ARG A 86 -9.46 18.81 -2.59
CA ARG A 86 -8.58 18.61 -3.73
C ARG A 86 -7.65 19.81 -3.90
N PHE A 87 -6.41 19.56 -4.27
CA PHE A 87 -5.47 20.62 -4.66
C PHE A 87 -4.45 20.09 -5.65
N THR A 88 -3.86 20.98 -6.44
CA THR A 88 -2.69 20.64 -7.25
C THR A 88 -1.43 20.97 -6.46
N MET A 89 -0.38 20.16 -6.56
CA MET A 89 0.91 20.50 -5.97
C MET A 89 2.10 20.06 -6.83
N GLU A 90 3.24 20.68 -6.54
CA GLU A 90 4.55 20.32 -7.07
C GLU A 90 5.49 20.02 -5.89
N ASN A 91 6.17 18.87 -5.94
CA ASN A 91 7.29 18.59 -5.04
C ASN A 91 8.62 18.86 -5.77
N LEU A 92 9.21 20.01 -5.46
CA LEU A 92 10.48 20.48 -6.02
C LEU A 92 11.67 20.13 -5.09
N SER A 93 11.43 19.36 -4.03
CA SER A 93 12.47 18.88 -3.13
C SER A 93 13.33 17.81 -3.82
N GLY A 94 14.60 17.67 -3.42
CA GLY A 94 15.49 16.60 -3.93
C GLY A 94 15.22 15.23 -3.31
N GLY A 95 13.97 14.94 -2.97
CA GLY A 95 13.53 13.74 -2.27
C GLY A 95 12.04 13.75 -1.96
N THR A 96 11.55 12.64 -1.41
CA THR A 96 10.16 12.50 -0.97
C THR A 96 9.83 13.52 0.12
N ALA A 97 8.72 14.24 -0.06
CA ALA A 97 8.21 15.15 0.95
C ALA A 97 7.18 14.46 1.84
N ARG A 98 7.27 14.66 3.16
CA ARG A 98 6.29 14.17 4.13
C ARG A 98 5.38 15.31 4.53
N MET A 99 4.07 15.13 4.38
CA MET A 99 3.11 16.17 4.72
C MET A 99 1.76 15.63 5.17
N ASN A 100 0.95 16.52 5.75
CA ASN A 100 -0.46 16.30 6.02
C ASN A 100 -1.25 17.59 5.74
N LEU A 101 -2.56 17.47 5.60
CA LEU A 101 -3.49 18.60 5.59
C LEU A 101 -4.25 18.62 6.91
N ALA A 102 -4.27 19.76 7.58
CA ALA A 102 -5.06 19.99 8.77
C ALA A 102 -6.31 20.80 8.45
N LEU A 103 -7.46 20.38 8.96
CA LEU A 103 -8.72 21.13 8.95
C LEU A 103 -9.10 21.45 10.40
N ILE A 104 -9.57 22.66 10.66
CA ILE A 104 -10.05 23.07 11.99
C ILE A 104 -11.57 23.16 11.92
N ASN A 105 -12.28 22.31 12.66
CA ASN A 105 -13.74 22.33 12.67
C ASN A 105 -14.29 23.53 13.47
N SER A 106 -15.61 23.72 13.46
CA SER A 106 -16.26 24.81 14.22
C SER A 106 -16.09 24.77 15.74
N GLU A 107 -15.69 23.63 16.29
CA GLU A 107 -15.41 23.43 17.72
C GLU A 107 -13.93 23.74 18.08
N GLY A 108 -13.10 24.02 17.08
CA GLY A 108 -11.66 24.25 17.25
C GLY A 108 -10.82 22.97 17.28
N THR A 109 -11.42 21.81 16.99
CA THR A 109 -10.71 20.53 16.88
C THR A 109 -9.91 20.50 15.57
N VAL A 110 -8.65 20.08 15.66
CA VAL A 110 -7.79 19.84 14.50
C VAL A 110 -8.03 18.41 14.00
N LEU A 111 -8.32 18.30 12.72
CA LEU A 111 -8.55 17.07 11.99
C LEU A 111 -7.44 16.91 10.96
N GLN A 112 -6.84 15.73 10.88
CA GLN A 112 -5.77 15.40 9.93
C GLN A 112 -6.03 14.04 9.30
N VAL A 113 -5.38 13.76 8.16
CA VAL A 113 -5.44 12.42 7.56
C VAL A 113 -4.92 11.40 8.56
N LYS A 114 -5.73 10.39 8.85
CA LYS A 114 -5.45 9.35 9.84
C LYS A 114 -4.46 8.33 9.30
N ASP A 115 -3.57 7.85 10.18
CA ASP A 115 -2.69 6.71 9.89
C ASP A 115 -3.47 5.48 9.42
N GLY A 116 -2.90 4.78 8.43
CA GLY A 116 -3.54 3.64 7.77
C GLY A 116 -4.43 4.00 6.57
N CYS A 117 -4.78 5.28 6.39
CA CYS A 117 -5.52 5.74 5.22
C CYS A 117 -4.60 6.04 4.04
N TYR A 118 -5.15 6.00 2.82
CA TYR A 118 -4.41 6.28 1.60
C TYR A 118 -4.90 7.58 0.93
N VAL A 119 -3.98 8.49 0.67
CA VAL A 119 -4.21 9.72 -0.10
C VAL A 119 -3.99 9.44 -1.58
N ARG A 120 -4.93 9.88 -2.42
CA ARG A 120 -4.83 9.65 -3.86
C ARG A 120 -4.02 10.77 -4.51
N LEU A 121 -3.00 10.40 -5.27
CA LEU A 121 -2.12 11.28 -6.04
C LEU A 121 -2.32 10.97 -7.53
N THR A 122 -2.58 11.98 -8.36
CA THR A 122 -2.74 11.81 -9.81
C THR A 122 -1.82 12.76 -10.56
N GLU A 123 -0.76 12.21 -11.18
CA GLU A 123 0.20 13.00 -11.94
C GLU A 123 -0.42 13.60 -13.22
N LYS A 124 -0.10 14.87 -13.51
CA LYS A 124 -0.65 15.60 -14.67
C LYS A 124 0.18 15.43 -15.94
N ASP A 125 1.46 15.12 -15.80
CA ASP A 125 2.46 15.00 -16.87
C ASP A 125 2.79 13.55 -17.25
N ALA A 126 2.49 12.58 -16.37
CA ALA A 126 2.55 11.15 -16.65
C ALA A 126 1.23 10.59 -17.23
N SER A 127 1.05 9.26 -17.24
CA SER A 127 -0.09 8.51 -17.80
C SER A 127 -1.49 8.93 -17.30
N GLY A 128 -1.57 9.86 -16.34
CA GLY A 128 -2.79 10.19 -15.61
C GLY A 128 -3.20 9.08 -14.64
N GLU A 129 -2.32 8.10 -14.39
CA GLU A 129 -2.56 7.03 -13.45
C GLU A 129 -2.49 7.57 -12.02
N ALA A 130 -3.44 7.13 -11.19
CA ALA A 130 -3.47 7.47 -9.79
C ALA A 130 -2.54 6.52 -9.02
N SER A 131 -1.66 7.10 -8.21
CA SER A 131 -0.97 6.40 -7.13
C SER A 131 -1.64 6.71 -5.79
N TYR A 132 -1.32 5.92 -4.77
CA TYR A 132 -1.92 6.02 -3.45
C TYR A 132 -0.81 6.02 -2.40
N SER A 133 -0.77 7.09 -1.61
CA SER A 133 0.24 7.29 -0.59
C SER A 133 -0.34 6.97 0.78
N LEU A 134 0.25 6.01 1.47
CA LEU A 134 -0.15 5.62 2.82
C LEU A 134 0.21 6.73 3.81
N ALA A 135 -0.74 7.11 4.66
CA ALA A 135 -0.46 7.96 5.81
C ALA A 135 0.13 7.10 6.95
N GLU A 136 1.35 7.42 7.38
CA GLU A 136 2.02 6.81 8.53
C GLU A 136 2.72 7.87 9.38
N ASN A 137 2.59 7.75 10.69
CA ASN A 137 3.14 8.70 11.66
C ASN A 137 2.64 10.13 11.40
N GLY A 138 1.35 10.26 11.07
CA GLY A 138 0.67 11.53 10.85
C GLY A 138 1.03 12.24 9.56
N CYS A 139 1.67 11.59 8.58
CA CYS A 139 2.00 12.18 7.29
C CYS A 139 1.81 11.16 6.16
N PHE A 140 1.38 11.65 5.00
CA PHE A 140 1.52 10.93 3.73
C PHE A 140 2.73 11.46 2.96
N GLU A 141 3.23 10.64 2.05
CA GLU A 141 4.43 10.91 1.26
C GLU A 141 4.09 11.38 -0.16
N VAL A 142 4.82 12.39 -0.64
CA VAL A 142 4.71 12.89 -2.01
C VAL A 142 6.08 12.69 -2.69
N PRO A 143 6.17 11.89 -3.77
CA PRO A 143 7.44 11.59 -4.43
C PRO A 143 8.18 12.83 -4.93
N GLU A 144 9.51 12.72 -5.03
CA GLU A 144 10.34 13.74 -5.71
C GLU A 144 9.85 13.98 -7.13
N GLY A 145 9.77 15.26 -7.53
CA GLY A 145 9.38 15.65 -8.88
C GLY A 145 7.89 15.52 -9.18
N PHE A 146 7.06 15.11 -8.22
CA PHE A 146 5.62 15.00 -8.41
C PHE A 146 5.01 16.33 -8.85
N TYR A 147 4.21 16.30 -9.92
CA TYR A 147 3.35 17.40 -10.37
C TYR A 147 1.96 16.86 -10.67
N GLY A 148 0.98 17.16 -9.81
CA GLY A 148 -0.32 16.51 -9.95
C GLY A 148 -1.38 16.98 -8.97
N ASP A 149 -2.53 16.32 -9.04
CA ASP A 149 -3.64 16.53 -8.13
C ASP A 149 -3.57 15.58 -6.93
N VAL A 150 -3.85 16.12 -5.75
CA VAL A 150 -4.00 15.41 -4.50
C VAL A 150 -5.47 15.45 -4.10
N GLU A 151 -6.04 14.30 -3.79
CA GLU A 151 -7.44 14.15 -3.36
C GLU A 151 -7.51 13.48 -1.98
N ILE A 152 -8.19 14.15 -1.05
CA ILE A 152 -8.34 13.71 0.34
C ILE A 152 -9.81 13.78 0.76
N PRO A 153 -10.56 12.67 0.69
CA PRO A 153 -11.93 12.61 1.21
C PRO A 153 -11.99 12.94 2.72
N PHE A 154 -13.05 13.63 3.16
CA PHE A 154 -13.26 13.96 4.57
C PHE A 154 -13.32 12.73 5.48
N SER A 155 -13.77 11.58 4.95
CA SER A 155 -13.78 10.32 5.69
C SER A 155 -12.39 9.80 6.07
N LEU A 156 -11.31 10.34 5.48
CA LEU A 156 -9.93 10.00 5.88
C LEU A 156 -9.46 10.79 7.10
N TYR A 157 -10.18 11.85 7.48
CA TYR A 157 -9.78 12.72 8.57
C TYR A 157 -10.24 12.18 9.92
N ALA A 158 -9.37 12.29 10.92
CA ALA A 158 -9.69 12.02 12.32
C ALA A 158 -9.06 13.07 13.23
N SER A 159 -9.61 13.20 14.43
CA SER A 159 -8.94 13.95 15.50
C SER A 159 -7.94 13.05 16.22
N GLU A 160 -6.96 13.63 16.89
CA GLU A 160 -5.96 12.90 17.69
C GLU A 160 -6.58 11.99 18.77
N PHE A 161 -7.82 12.29 19.20
CA PHE A 161 -8.49 11.63 20.33
C PHE A 161 -9.81 10.91 19.99
N GLY A 162 -10.18 10.77 18.70
CA GLY A 162 -11.51 10.27 18.35
C GLY A 162 -11.64 9.71 16.94
N GLU A 163 -12.71 8.94 16.72
CA GLU A 163 -13.07 8.39 15.41
C GLU A 163 -13.36 9.49 14.38
N ALA A 164 -13.27 9.13 13.10
CA ALA A 164 -13.52 10.03 11.98
C ALA A 164 -14.90 10.69 12.10
N ASP A 165 -14.93 12.02 12.18
CA ASP A 165 -16.18 12.76 12.16
C ASP A 165 -16.68 12.80 10.71
N HIS A 166 -17.70 12.00 10.41
CA HIS A 166 -18.16 11.77 9.04
C HIS A 166 -18.93 12.95 8.42
N SER A 167 -19.18 14.03 9.16
CA SER A 167 -19.86 15.23 8.64
C SER A 167 -19.12 16.49 9.04
N LEU A 168 -18.10 16.83 8.26
CA LEU A 168 -17.46 18.14 8.34
C LEU A 168 -18.39 19.19 7.70
N GLU A 169 -19.35 19.73 8.46
CA GLU A 169 -20.30 20.73 7.96
C GLU A 169 -19.70 22.15 7.90
N LYS A 170 -18.72 22.43 8.76
CA LYS A 170 -18.13 23.76 8.88
C LYS A 170 -16.70 23.70 9.40
N ILE A 171 -15.83 24.46 8.74
CA ILE A 171 -14.46 24.71 9.19
C ILE A 171 -14.24 26.18 9.53
N THR A 172 -13.28 26.43 10.41
CA THR A 172 -12.80 27.77 10.78
C THR A 172 -11.40 28.07 10.24
N GLY A 173 -10.72 27.05 9.71
CA GLY A 173 -9.42 27.19 9.09
C GLY A 173 -8.91 25.87 8.54
N TYR A 174 -7.83 25.96 7.77
CA TYR A 174 -7.14 24.83 7.18
C TYR A 174 -5.66 25.16 7.01
N GLY A 175 -4.81 24.14 6.90
CA GLY A 175 -3.38 24.36 6.77
C GLY A 175 -2.60 23.15 6.30
N MET A 176 -1.41 23.43 5.79
CA MET A 176 -0.43 22.43 5.39
C MET A 176 0.50 22.16 6.57
N VAL A 177 0.79 20.90 6.84
CA VAL A 177 1.77 20.45 7.81
C VAL A 177 2.85 19.71 7.05
N CYS A 178 4.06 20.23 6.99
CA CYS A 178 5.18 19.63 6.25
C CYS A 178 6.27 19.22 7.22
N VAL A 179 6.82 18.02 7.03
CA VAL A 179 7.85 17.44 7.89
C VAL A 179 9.07 17.10 7.03
N THR A 180 10.27 17.46 7.50
CA THR A 180 11.53 17.00 6.91
C THR A 180 12.37 16.28 7.96
N GLU A 181 13.17 15.33 7.51
CA GLU A 181 14.15 14.64 8.33
C GLU A 181 15.56 15.14 8.00
N GLY A 182 16.26 15.60 9.04
CA GLY A 182 17.61 16.09 8.97
C GLY A 182 17.75 17.37 8.14
N LYS A 183 18.83 17.43 7.35
CA LYS A 183 19.25 18.65 6.64
C LYS A 183 18.68 18.76 5.23
N THR A 184 17.72 17.91 4.88
CA THR A 184 17.18 17.84 3.52
C THR A 184 16.29 19.07 3.27
N PRO A 185 16.65 19.94 2.29
CA PRO A 185 15.80 21.05 1.92
C PRO A 185 14.48 20.54 1.36
N CYS A 186 13.38 21.16 1.78
CA CYS A 186 12.05 20.90 1.27
C CYS A 186 11.57 22.14 0.50
N HIS A 187 11.00 21.91 -0.68
CA HIS A 187 10.36 22.93 -1.50
C HIS A 187 9.07 22.38 -2.09
N LEU A 188 7.95 22.85 -1.57
CA LEU A 188 6.61 22.46 -1.99
C LEU A 188 5.85 23.67 -2.51
N VAL A 189 5.16 23.45 -3.62
CA VAL A 189 4.29 24.45 -4.22
C VAL A 189 2.88 23.90 -4.31
N PHE A 190 1.91 24.63 -3.77
CA PHE A 190 0.49 24.30 -3.83
C PHE A 190 -0.24 25.26 -4.74
N HIS A 191 -1.21 24.73 -5.47
CA HIS A 191 -2.00 25.43 -6.47
C HIS A 191 -3.47 25.04 -6.32
N HIS A 192 -4.38 25.99 -6.55
CA HIS A 192 -5.82 25.76 -6.73
C HIS A 192 -6.41 24.72 -5.75
N MET A 193 -6.53 25.09 -4.49
CA MET A 193 -7.21 24.25 -3.50
C MET A 193 -8.72 24.45 -3.60
N SER A 194 -9.49 23.38 -3.48
CA SER A 194 -10.95 23.43 -3.44
C SER A 194 -11.52 22.37 -2.50
N PHE A 195 -12.69 22.68 -1.95
CA PHE A 195 -13.58 21.65 -1.42
C PHE A 195 -14.45 21.13 -2.56
N ALA A 196 -14.54 19.81 -2.69
CA ALA A 196 -15.10 19.16 -3.87
C ALA A 196 -16.23 18.19 -3.52
N ASP A 197 -17.25 18.13 -4.38
CA ASP A 197 -18.41 17.26 -4.23
C ASP A 197 -18.14 15.83 -4.75
N LYS A 198 -19.15 14.95 -4.65
CA LYS A 198 -19.09 13.56 -5.13
C LYS A 198 -18.84 13.39 -6.63
N LYS A 199 -19.01 14.43 -7.46
CA LYS A 199 -18.75 14.33 -8.90
C LYS A 199 -17.28 14.53 -9.23
N HIS A 200 -16.56 15.24 -8.36
CA HIS A 200 -15.17 15.63 -8.57
C HIS A 200 -14.20 14.89 -7.62
N MET A 201 -14.73 14.00 -6.79
CA MET A 201 -13.96 13.18 -5.85
C MET A 201 -14.33 11.71 -5.92
N ARG A 202 -13.34 10.85 -5.66
CA ARG A 202 -13.56 9.42 -5.45
C ARG A 202 -14.15 9.18 -4.06
N ASP A 203 -15.07 8.24 -3.94
CA ASP A 203 -15.53 7.77 -2.62
C ASP A 203 -14.39 6.97 -1.98
N ALA A 204 -14.07 7.27 -0.71
CA ALA A 204 -12.99 6.59 0.00
C ALA A 204 -13.24 5.09 0.18
N LYS A 205 -14.51 4.65 0.11
CA LYS A 205 -14.90 3.24 0.21
C LYS A 205 -14.78 2.48 -1.10
N ASP A 206 -14.65 3.18 -2.22
CA ASP A 206 -14.50 2.52 -3.51
C ASP A 206 -13.16 1.78 -3.60
N PRO A 207 -13.12 0.61 -4.26
CA PRO A 207 -11.87 -0.12 -4.50
C PRO A 207 -10.85 0.81 -5.18
N ALA A 208 -9.69 1.04 -4.57
CA ALA A 208 -8.74 2.09 -4.95
C ALA A 208 -7.54 1.54 -5.73
N PHE A 209 -6.82 0.57 -5.16
CA PHE A 209 -5.65 -0.05 -5.78
C PHE A 209 -5.51 -1.53 -5.39
N LEU A 210 -4.75 -2.26 -6.21
CA LEU A 210 -4.38 -3.65 -5.97
C LEU A 210 -3.00 -3.69 -5.30
N ALA A 211 -2.84 -4.53 -4.29
CA ALA A 211 -1.58 -4.82 -3.64
C ALA A 211 -1.30 -6.32 -3.63
N ILE A 212 -0.02 -6.68 -3.59
CA ILE A 212 0.44 -8.05 -3.44
C ILE A 212 1.02 -8.21 -2.03
N GLU A 213 0.41 -9.07 -1.22
CA GLU A 213 0.89 -9.44 0.10
C GLU A 213 1.69 -10.73 0.07
N GLY A 214 2.80 -10.73 0.80
CA GLY A 214 3.70 -11.86 0.96
C GLY A 214 5.11 -11.38 1.30
N PRO A 215 6.07 -12.30 1.46
CA PRO A 215 7.45 -11.96 1.83
C PRO A 215 8.11 -11.02 0.80
N ASP A 216 8.86 -10.04 1.29
CA ASP A 216 9.69 -9.15 0.45
C ASP A 216 10.95 -9.84 -0.09
N SER A 217 11.33 -10.97 0.52
CA SER A 217 12.44 -11.80 0.07
C SER A 217 12.08 -13.28 0.04
N MET A 218 12.72 -13.99 -0.88
CA MET A 218 12.68 -15.44 -1.01
C MET A 218 14.10 -16.00 -0.96
N LEU A 219 14.23 -17.25 -0.51
CA LEU A 219 15.51 -17.93 -0.52
C LEU A 219 15.98 -18.20 -1.96
N LYS A 220 17.18 -17.73 -2.30
CA LYS A 220 17.93 -18.13 -3.49
C LYS A 220 18.46 -19.54 -3.28
N SER A 221 17.71 -20.53 -3.75
CA SER A 221 18.07 -21.94 -3.54
C SER A 221 19.29 -22.32 -4.39
N HIS A 222 20.21 -23.09 -3.80
CA HIS A 222 21.29 -23.76 -4.54
C HIS A 222 21.01 -25.25 -4.75
N VAL A 223 20.07 -25.81 -3.98
CA VAL A 223 19.59 -27.18 -4.07
C VAL A 223 18.08 -27.16 -3.86
N GLY A 224 17.32 -27.86 -4.71
CA GLY A 224 15.86 -27.91 -4.62
C GLY A 224 15.17 -26.66 -5.19
N GLU A 225 14.10 -26.23 -4.53
CA GLU A 225 13.30 -25.06 -4.90
C GLU A 225 12.88 -24.31 -3.63
N SER A 226 12.78 -22.99 -3.73
CA SER A 226 12.16 -22.15 -2.71
C SER A 226 10.74 -21.85 -3.12
N LYS A 227 9.80 -21.93 -2.18
CA LYS A 227 8.37 -21.78 -2.46
C LYS A 227 7.72 -20.90 -1.42
N GLU A 228 7.09 -19.81 -1.86
CA GLU A 228 6.35 -18.88 -1.02
C GLU A 228 4.98 -18.60 -1.64
N ASN A 229 4.00 -18.27 -0.81
CA ASN A 229 2.65 -17.91 -1.25
C ASN A 229 2.42 -16.41 -1.15
N TYR A 230 1.82 -15.85 -2.20
CA TYR A 230 1.43 -14.46 -2.31
C TYR A 230 -0.06 -14.35 -2.53
N ARG A 231 -0.66 -13.32 -1.95
CA ARG A 231 -2.10 -13.02 -2.07
C ARG A 231 -2.29 -11.64 -2.66
N ALA A 232 -3.39 -11.44 -3.36
CA ALA A 232 -3.74 -10.14 -3.92
C ALA A 232 -4.90 -9.55 -3.11
N LEU A 233 -4.74 -8.30 -2.68
CA LEU A 233 -5.77 -7.58 -1.95
C LEU A 233 -6.11 -6.29 -2.69
N VAL A 234 -7.40 -5.98 -2.77
CA VAL A 234 -7.85 -4.67 -3.24
C VAL A 234 -8.12 -3.82 -2.01
N TYR A 235 -7.41 -2.71 -1.91
CA TYR A 235 -7.56 -1.74 -0.85
C TYR A 235 -8.43 -0.58 -1.28
N ASN A 236 -9.26 -0.07 -0.36
CA ASN A 236 -9.89 1.23 -0.49
C ASN A 236 -9.03 2.34 0.16
N MET A 237 -9.47 3.60 0.09
CA MET A 237 -8.69 4.72 0.65
C MET A 237 -8.71 4.77 2.19
N LEU A 238 -9.59 3.99 2.84
CA LEU A 238 -9.62 3.84 4.30
C LEU A 238 -8.61 2.80 4.81
N GLY A 239 -7.90 2.12 3.90
CA GLY A 239 -6.97 1.04 4.24
C GLY A 239 -7.62 -0.30 4.49
N GLU A 240 -8.90 -0.46 4.14
CA GLU A 240 -9.60 -1.73 4.24
C GLU A 240 -9.29 -2.56 2.99
N GLY A 241 -8.63 -3.71 3.20
CA GLY A 241 -8.23 -4.63 2.13
C GLY A 241 -9.12 -5.87 2.07
N GLU A 242 -9.60 -6.21 0.88
CA GLU A 242 -10.32 -7.46 0.62
C GLU A 242 -9.50 -8.37 -0.31
N GLU A 243 -9.33 -9.63 0.09
CA GLU A 243 -8.66 -10.64 -0.72
C GLU A 243 -9.45 -10.89 -2.02
N THR A 244 -8.73 -10.90 -3.14
CA THR A 244 -9.32 -11.03 -4.47
C THR A 244 -8.63 -12.08 -5.31
N ASN A 245 -9.36 -12.64 -6.27
CA ASN A 245 -8.80 -13.56 -7.24
C ASN A 245 -8.06 -12.75 -8.31
N ALA A 246 -6.73 -12.83 -8.31
CA ALA A 246 -5.86 -12.20 -9.30
C ALA A 246 -5.11 -13.24 -10.14
N SER A 247 -4.77 -12.83 -11.37
CA SER A 247 -3.83 -13.57 -12.21
C SER A 247 -2.42 -13.08 -11.90
N PHE A 248 -1.56 -13.99 -11.46
CA PHE A 248 -0.17 -13.70 -11.15
C PHE A 248 0.76 -14.08 -12.31
N SER A 249 1.83 -13.29 -12.50
CA SER A 249 2.91 -13.58 -13.45
C SER A 249 4.25 -13.08 -12.89
N SER A 250 5.36 -13.69 -13.32
CA SER A 250 6.72 -13.24 -12.95
C SER A 250 7.26 -12.12 -13.86
N GLY A 251 6.38 -11.43 -14.60
CA GLY A 251 6.75 -10.48 -15.65
C GLY A 251 7.75 -11.08 -16.64
N ASP A 252 8.85 -10.37 -16.88
CA ASP A 252 9.93 -10.79 -17.78
C ASP A 252 10.96 -11.75 -17.14
N SER A 253 10.76 -12.13 -15.88
CA SER A 253 11.73 -12.91 -15.11
C SER A 253 11.69 -14.39 -15.52
N GLN A 254 12.69 -14.84 -16.28
CA GLN A 254 12.76 -16.22 -16.77
C GLN A 254 13.11 -17.21 -15.66
N GLY A 255 12.47 -18.38 -15.70
CA GLY A 255 12.75 -19.51 -14.79
C GLY A 255 12.01 -19.46 -13.45
N ILE A 256 11.32 -18.37 -13.13
CA ILE A 256 10.40 -18.31 -12.00
C ILE A 256 9.07 -18.94 -12.41
N MET A 257 8.56 -19.87 -11.60
CA MET A 257 7.26 -20.47 -11.84
C MET A 257 6.25 -19.87 -10.87
N VAL A 258 5.14 -19.36 -11.40
CA VAL A 258 4.04 -18.81 -10.62
C VAL A 258 2.78 -19.59 -10.94
N ASP A 259 2.11 -20.11 -9.93
CA ASP A 259 0.83 -20.77 -10.11
C ASP A 259 -0.35 -19.79 -9.98
N LYS A 260 -1.54 -20.28 -10.36
CA LYS A 260 -2.80 -19.52 -10.33
C LYS A 260 -3.28 -19.16 -8.92
N ASP A 261 -2.76 -19.82 -7.90
CA ASP A 261 -3.15 -19.65 -6.49
C ASP A 261 -2.13 -18.79 -5.74
N GLY A 262 -1.22 -18.13 -6.48
CA GLY A 262 -0.23 -17.19 -5.96
C GLY A 262 1.02 -17.84 -5.37
N TRP A 263 1.25 -19.14 -5.58
CA TRP A 263 2.52 -19.75 -5.20
C TRP A 263 3.61 -19.43 -6.21
N VAL A 264 4.69 -18.85 -5.70
CA VAL A 264 5.90 -18.59 -6.46
C VAL A 264 6.94 -19.63 -6.10
N MET A 265 7.57 -20.22 -7.12
CA MET A 265 8.63 -21.20 -6.99
C MET A 265 9.89 -20.71 -7.70
N VAL A 266 10.98 -20.66 -6.93
CA VAL A 266 12.32 -20.26 -7.38
C VAL A 266 13.19 -21.53 -7.45
N PRO A 267 13.49 -22.07 -8.63
CA PRO A 267 14.34 -23.24 -8.78
C PRO A 267 15.80 -22.94 -8.39
N ALA A 268 16.53 -24.00 -8.02
CA ALA A 268 17.94 -23.89 -7.70
C ALA A 268 18.81 -23.43 -8.87
N GLY A 269 19.85 -22.63 -8.57
CA GLY A 269 20.88 -22.24 -9.54
C GLY A 269 20.51 -21.05 -10.44
N LEU A 270 19.42 -20.35 -10.14
CA LEU A 270 19.11 -19.08 -10.78
C LEU A 270 20.15 -18.02 -10.44
N SER A 271 20.62 -17.29 -11.46
CA SER A 271 21.55 -16.17 -11.31
C SER A 271 20.85 -14.84 -11.00
N LEU A 272 19.53 -14.83 -10.85
CA LEU A 272 18.75 -13.63 -10.53
C LEU A 272 18.98 -13.24 -9.06
N GLU A 273 19.09 -11.94 -8.80
CA GLU A 273 19.14 -11.39 -7.42
C GLU A 273 17.78 -10.84 -6.97
N SER A 274 16.88 -10.57 -7.91
CA SER A 274 15.50 -10.18 -7.64
C SER A 274 14.63 -10.49 -8.85
N PHE A 275 13.32 -10.53 -8.64
CA PHE A 275 12.33 -10.62 -9.70
C PHE A 275 11.10 -9.80 -9.34
N THR A 276 10.32 -9.42 -10.36
CA THR A 276 9.06 -8.70 -10.17
C THR A 276 7.89 -9.67 -10.31
N LEU A 277 7.08 -9.76 -9.27
CA LEU A 277 5.79 -10.44 -9.30
C LEU A 277 4.72 -9.43 -9.68
N GLU A 278 3.95 -9.73 -10.71
CA GLU A 278 2.82 -8.92 -11.16
C GLU A 278 1.51 -9.63 -10.82
N ALA A 279 0.50 -8.85 -10.46
CA ALA A 279 -0.86 -9.32 -10.26
C ALA A 279 -1.83 -8.44 -11.07
N SER A 280 -2.85 -9.06 -11.64
CA SER A 280 -3.90 -8.35 -12.38
C SER A 280 -5.28 -8.94 -12.12
N ILE A 281 -6.30 -8.08 -12.06
CA ILE A 281 -7.70 -8.48 -11.89
C ILE A 281 -8.54 -8.08 -13.11
N SER A 282 -9.72 -8.68 -13.27
CA SER A 282 -10.63 -8.42 -14.39
C SER A 282 -11.10 -6.96 -14.50
N GLY A 283 -11.07 -6.21 -13.39
CA GLY A 283 -11.34 -4.77 -13.35
C GLY A 283 -10.23 -3.88 -13.91
N GLY A 284 -9.13 -4.45 -14.40
CA GLY A 284 -8.01 -3.71 -15.02
C GLY A 284 -6.96 -3.19 -14.05
N MET A 285 -7.17 -3.29 -12.73
CA MET A 285 -6.14 -2.96 -11.74
C MET A 285 -4.97 -3.94 -11.84
N LYS A 286 -3.77 -3.40 -11.67
CA LYS A 286 -2.51 -4.14 -11.68
C LYS A 286 -1.69 -3.76 -10.47
N ALA A 287 -0.87 -4.68 -10.02
CA ALA A 287 0.10 -4.49 -8.94
C ALA A 287 1.41 -5.14 -9.33
N GLN A 288 2.51 -4.56 -8.87
CA GLN A 288 3.85 -5.13 -9.02
C GLN A 288 4.52 -5.14 -7.64
N LYS A 289 5.23 -6.22 -7.34
CA LYS A 289 6.05 -6.36 -6.14
C LYS A 289 7.40 -6.92 -6.52
N THR A 290 8.46 -6.20 -6.19
CA THR A 290 9.84 -6.68 -6.34
C THR A 290 10.18 -7.57 -5.16
N ILE A 291 10.65 -8.78 -5.44
CA ILE A 291 11.05 -9.78 -4.44
C ILE A 291 12.55 -10.02 -4.56
N LEU A 292 13.25 -9.89 -3.44
CA LEU A 292 14.70 -10.10 -3.36
C LEU A 292 15.01 -11.58 -3.17
N LEU A 293 15.97 -12.11 -3.93
CA LEU A 293 16.47 -13.47 -3.78
C LEU A 293 17.71 -13.45 -2.88
N GLN A 294 17.58 -13.93 -1.64
CA GLN A 294 18.64 -13.90 -0.65
C GLN A 294 19.29 -15.27 -0.50
N GLU A 295 20.61 -15.32 -0.41
CA GLU A 295 21.31 -16.55 -0.03
C GLU A 295 21.02 -16.91 1.44
N SER A 296 21.07 -18.22 1.74
CA SER A 296 20.93 -18.65 3.13
C SER A 296 22.08 -18.11 3.98
N TRP A 297 21.75 -17.53 5.13
CA TRP A 297 22.72 -17.13 6.14
C TRP A 297 23.66 -18.27 6.57
N THR A 298 23.19 -19.52 6.50
CA THR A 298 23.99 -20.72 6.81
C THR A 298 25.10 -21.02 5.81
N ARG A 299 25.19 -20.29 4.67
CA ARG A 299 26.31 -20.39 3.73
C ARG A 299 27.35 -19.29 3.90
N GLN A 300 27.06 -18.27 4.69
CA GLN A 300 27.95 -17.14 4.95
C GLN A 300 28.44 -17.12 6.40
N VAL A 301 28.60 -18.31 7.01
CA VAL A 301 29.10 -18.44 8.38
C VAL A 301 30.59 -18.66 8.33
N LEU A 302 31.36 -17.62 8.62
CA LEU A 302 32.75 -17.76 9.02
C LEU A 302 32.78 -17.87 10.55
N THR A 303 33.55 -18.82 11.07
CA THR A 303 33.91 -18.85 12.50
C THR A 303 34.70 -17.60 12.87
N GLU A 304 34.80 -17.27 14.17
CA GLU A 304 35.63 -16.16 14.67
C GLU A 304 37.10 -16.22 14.20
N ASN A 305 37.56 -17.41 13.80
CA ASN A 305 38.90 -17.67 13.29
C ASN A 305 39.00 -17.61 11.76
N GLY A 306 37.93 -17.23 11.05
CA GLY A 306 37.88 -17.12 9.59
C GLY A 306 37.68 -18.42 8.83
N TYR A 307 37.42 -19.55 9.51
CA TYR A 307 37.07 -20.81 8.84
C TYR A 307 35.62 -20.82 8.38
N ASP A 308 35.40 -21.29 7.16
CA ASP A 308 34.08 -21.52 6.59
C ASP A 308 33.34 -22.65 7.34
N ALA A 309 32.27 -22.28 8.03
CA ALA A 309 31.33 -23.16 8.71
C ALA A 309 30.03 -23.32 7.91
N SER A 310 30.04 -22.94 6.63
CA SER A 310 28.92 -23.18 5.74
C SER A 310 28.59 -24.67 5.63
N ILE A 311 27.30 -24.96 5.44
CA ILE A 311 26.87 -26.32 5.14
C ILE A 311 27.42 -26.70 3.75
N ALA A 312 28.27 -27.74 3.72
CA ALA A 312 28.82 -28.28 2.49
C ALA A 312 27.71 -28.68 1.50
N PRO A 313 27.86 -28.41 0.20
CA PRO A 313 26.86 -28.81 -0.79
C PRO A 313 26.69 -30.33 -0.80
N PRO A 314 25.50 -30.88 -1.12
CA PRO A 314 25.25 -32.32 -1.11
C PRO A 314 26.21 -33.16 -1.95
N SER A 315 26.83 -32.57 -2.99
CA SER A 315 27.86 -33.20 -3.81
C SER A 315 29.17 -33.46 -3.07
N GLU A 316 29.43 -32.73 -1.98
CA GLU A 316 30.62 -32.84 -1.14
C GLU A 316 30.35 -33.62 0.16
N ILE A 317 29.08 -33.87 0.47
CA ILE A 317 28.68 -34.74 1.57
C ILE A 317 28.82 -36.18 1.09
N VAL A 318 29.83 -36.89 1.61
CA VAL A 318 29.99 -38.34 1.38
C VAL A 318 28.70 -39.03 1.85
N SER A 319 28.06 -39.81 0.98
CA SER A 319 26.86 -40.56 1.38
C SER A 319 27.23 -41.43 2.59
N VAL A 320 26.41 -41.37 3.65
CA VAL A 320 26.57 -42.27 4.80
C VAL A 320 26.03 -43.66 4.40
N GLU A 321 26.62 -44.24 3.36
CA GLU A 321 26.45 -45.64 3.00
C GLU A 321 27.37 -46.47 3.89
N GLY A 322 27.06 -46.48 5.20
CA GLY A 322 27.64 -47.48 6.10
C GLY A 322 27.14 -48.89 5.75
N GLU A 323 27.80 -49.92 6.30
CA GLU A 323 27.50 -51.35 6.06
C GLU A 323 26.02 -51.76 6.27
N MET A 324 25.19 -50.90 6.83
CA MET A 324 23.75 -51.08 7.09
C MET A 324 22.83 -50.37 6.07
N ALA A 325 23.36 -49.74 5.02
CA ALA A 325 22.59 -49.01 3.99
C ALA A 325 21.58 -49.90 3.23
N PHE A 326 21.75 -51.22 3.24
CA PHE A 326 20.74 -52.13 2.72
C PHE A 326 19.42 -52.09 3.53
N LEU A 327 19.47 -51.83 4.85
CA LEU A 327 18.27 -51.81 5.71
C LEU A 327 17.33 -50.63 5.43
N THR A 328 17.83 -49.55 4.82
CA THR A 328 17.03 -48.38 4.43
C THR A 328 16.43 -48.52 3.04
N GLN A 329 16.79 -49.55 2.26
CA GLN A 329 16.16 -49.83 0.99
C GLN A 329 14.71 -50.31 1.18
N GLU A 330 13.79 -49.67 0.46
CA GLU A 330 12.34 -49.88 0.59
C GLU A 330 11.93 -51.36 0.44
N ARG A 331 12.62 -52.12 -0.42
CA ARG A 331 12.40 -53.58 -0.59
C ARG A 331 12.64 -54.37 0.69
N ILE A 332 13.68 -54.04 1.45
CA ILE A 332 14.06 -54.78 2.66
C ILE A 332 13.13 -54.43 3.82
N LEU A 333 12.70 -53.17 3.92
CA LEU A 333 11.65 -52.76 4.85
C LEU A 333 10.33 -53.52 4.60
N TRP A 334 9.96 -53.73 3.33
CA TRP A 334 8.80 -54.55 2.98
C TRP A 334 8.94 -56.02 3.40
N ILE A 335 10.13 -56.62 3.22
CA ILE A 335 10.42 -58.00 3.67
C ILE A 335 10.33 -58.10 5.20
N ILE A 336 10.86 -57.12 5.94
CA ILE A 336 10.78 -57.08 7.40
C ILE A 336 9.32 -56.95 7.84
N ARG A 337 8.53 -56.06 7.22
CA ARG A 337 7.10 -55.88 7.54
C ARG A 337 6.29 -57.15 7.26
N LEU A 338 6.53 -57.81 6.14
CA LEU A 338 5.86 -59.07 5.78
C LEU A 338 6.23 -60.22 6.74
N SER A 339 7.50 -60.33 7.12
CA SER A 339 7.93 -61.38 8.06
C SER A 339 7.36 -61.17 9.45
N PHE A 340 7.27 -59.92 9.93
CA PHE A 340 6.61 -59.59 11.19
C PHE A 340 5.10 -59.87 11.15
N GLY A 341 4.42 -59.46 10.07
CA GLY A 341 3.00 -59.73 9.87
C GLY A 341 2.66 -61.22 9.82
N ALA A 342 3.47 -62.01 9.11
CA ALA A 342 3.33 -63.46 9.08
C ALA A 342 3.54 -64.09 10.46
N GLY A 343 4.54 -63.63 11.22
CA GLY A 343 4.78 -64.10 12.60
C GLY A 343 3.60 -63.85 13.54
N VAL A 344 2.98 -62.68 13.45
CA VAL A 344 1.77 -62.35 14.24
C VAL A 344 0.60 -63.24 13.86
N LEU A 345 0.37 -63.48 12.57
CA LEU A 345 -0.69 -64.37 12.10
C LEU A 345 -0.49 -65.82 12.56
N ILE A 346 0.75 -66.33 12.53
CA ILE A 346 1.08 -67.67 13.04
C ILE A 346 0.80 -67.75 14.54
N LEU A 347 1.17 -66.74 15.31
CA LEU A 347 0.87 -66.65 16.75
C LEU A 347 -0.64 -66.64 17.03
N PHE A 348 -1.41 -65.89 16.25
CA PHE A 348 -2.88 -65.87 16.36
C PHE A 348 -3.51 -67.21 16.01
N ALA A 349 -3.06 -67.86 14.93
CA ALA A 349 -3.54 -69.18 14.54
C ALA A 349 -3.19 -70.24 15.59
N TYR A 350 -1.98 -70.20 16.15
CA TYR A 350 -1.55 -71.06 17.25
C TYR A 350 -2.40 -70.83 18.50
N TYR A 351 -2.62 -69.58 18.91
CA TYR A 351 -3.45 -69.24 20.06
C TYR A 351 -4.90 -69.70 19.88
N ALA A 352 -5.49 -69.48 18.70
CA ALA A 352 -6.84 -69.95 18.37
C ALA A 352 -6.94 -71.48 18.38
N ALA A 353 -5.94 -72.18 17.84
CA ALA A 353 -5.90 -73.65 17.85
C ALA A 353 -5.79 -74.21 19.27
N VAL A 354 -4.92 -73.64 20.12
CA VAL A 354 -4.79 -74.03 21.54
C VAL A 354 -6.07 -73.73 22.32
N ARG A 355 -6.70 -72.58 22.08
CA ARG A 355 -7.98 -72.20 22.70
C ARG A 355 -9.12 -73.16 22.32
N ASN A 356 -9.22 -73.55 21.06
CA ASN A 356 -10.23 -74.53 20.61
C ASN A 356 -9.97 -75.93 21.19
N ARG A 357 -8.69 -76.36 21.28
CA ARG A 357 -8.33 -77.64 21.91
C ARG A 357 -8.68 -77.69 23.40
N ASN A 358 -8.51 -76.58 24.11
CA ASN A 358 -8.86 -76.49 25.53
C ASN A 358 -10.37 -76.39 25.77
N ARG A 359 -11.15 -75.89 24.81
CA ARG A 359 -12.62 -75.87 24.84
C ARG A 359 -13.22 -77.27 24.64
N MET A 360 -12.70 -78.05 23.68
CA MET A 360 -13.13 -79.44 23.46
C MET A 360 -12.67 -80.44 24.54
N ARG A 361 -11.83 -80.03 25.49
CA ARG A 361 -11.46 -80.85 26.67
C ARG A 361 -12.30 -80.54 27.92
N ARG A 362 -13.19 -79.55 27.85
CA ARG A 362 -14.08 -79.12 28.95
C ARG A 362 -15.55 -79.43 28.70
N GLU A 363 -15.88 -79.96 27.52
CA GLU A 363 -17.12 -80.68 27.20
C GLU A 363 -16.81 -82.17 27.32
#